data_AF-A0A7X5N1W9-F1
#
_entry.id   AF-A0A7X5N1W9-F1
#
_cell.length_a   1.000
_cell.length_b   1.000
_cell.length_c   1.000
_cell.angle_alpha   90.00
_cell.angle_beta   90.00
_cell.angle_gamma   90.00
#
_symmetry.space_group_name_H-M   'P 1'
#
loop_
_entity.id
_entity.type
_entity.pdbx_description
1 polymer ?
#
loop_
_entity_poly.entity_id
_entity_poly.type
_entity_poly.pdbx_seq_one_letter_code
_entity_poly.pdbx_strand_id
1 'polypeptide(L)'
;MLPAKLAFAALLLPALAMAKTSDRNQPMAIDSNANDCNMLDDSGKCRFSGNVVITQGTLEIHADTADIFQKNGQTDRVVLTGKQATLKQQMDDGAMMNGQADNIE
;
A
#
# COMPACT_ATOMS: atom_id res chain seq x y z
N MET A 1 -10.99 4.28 52.64
CA MET A 1 -11.03 5.09 51.39
C MET A 1 -9.63 5.67 51.26
N LEU A 2 -8.71 5.31 50.36
CA LEU A 2 -8.71 4.88 48.96
C LEU A 2 -7.40 4.08 48.73
N PRO A 3 -7.36 2.95 48.00
CA PRO A 3 -6.09 2.36 47.60
C PRO A 3 -5.53 3.10 46.37
N ALA A 4 -4.26 3.47 46.48
CA ALA A 4 -3.45 4.03 45.41
C ALA A 4 -3.49 3.13 44.16
N LYS A 5 -3.96 3.66 43.04
CA LYS A 5 -3.78 3.07 41.72
C LYS A 5 -3.00 4.07 40.88
N LEU A 6 -1.67 3.97 40.92
CA LEU A 6 -0.82 4.65 39.96
C LEU A 6 -1.18 4.10 38.58
N ALA A 7 -1.85 4.93 37.78
CA ALA A 7 -2.19 4.64 36.41
C ALA A 7 -0.90 4.57 35.59
N PHE A 8 -0.62 3.39 35.04
CA PHE A 8 0.46 3.18 34.08
C PHE A 8 0.01 3.76 32.74
N ALA A 9 0.31 5.04 32.51
CA ALA A 9 0.13 5.68 31.22
C ALA A 9 1.21 5.16 30.26
N ALA A 10 0.93 4.06 29.58
CA ALA A 10 1.75 3.60 28.46
C ALA A 10 1.61 4.63 27.32
N LEU A 11 2.63 5.49 27.17
CA LEU A 11 2.81 6.31 25.98
C LEU A 11 2.99 5.35 24.80
N LEU A 12 1.92 5.14 24.03
CA LEU A 12 1.99 4.57 22.69
C LEU A 12 2.63 5.65 21.79
N LEU A 13 3.96 5.65 21.76
CA LEU A 13 4.70 6.35 20.72
C LEU A 13 4.26 5.75 19.37
N PRO A 14 3.77 6.54 18.41
CA PRO A 14 3.51 6.05 17.08
C PRO A 14 4.86 5.61 16.50
N ALA A 15 5.06 4.30 16.39
CA ALA A 15 6.17 3.79 15.60
C ALA A 15 5.96 4.32 14.18
N LEU A 16 6.83 5.24 13.77
CA LEU A 16 6.90 5.70 12.39
C LEU A 16 7.29 4.48 11.56
N ALA A 17 6.29 3.78 11.03
CA ALA A 17 6.48 2.66 10.12
C ALA A 17 7.02 3.22 8.80
N MET A 18 8.34 3.38 8.74
CA MET A 18 9.06 3.75 7.52
C MET A 18 9.15 2.49 6.67
N ALA A 19 8.17 2.34 5.78
CA ALA A 19 8.19 1.32 4.73
C ALA A 19 9.52 1.42 3.95
N LYS A 20 10.08 0.27 3.53
CA LYS A 20 11.39 0.24 2.86
C LYS A 20 11.42 1.17 1.66
N THR A 21 12.19 2.25 1.78
CA THR A 21 12.16 3.35 0.83
C THR A 21 12.65 2.91 -0.55
N SER A 22 13.53 1.90 -0.61
CA SER A 22 14.11 1.42 -1.86
C SER A 22 13.15 0.62 -2.75
N ASP A 23 12.05 0.09 -2.21
CA ASP A 23 11.09 -0.68 -3.01
C ASP A 23 10.52 0.18 -4.14
N ARG A 24 10.30 1.47 -3.89
CA ARG A 24 9.85 2.46 -4.89
C ARG A 24 10.78 2.63 -6.09
N ASN A 25 12.06 2.25 -5.95
CA ASN A 25 13.06 2.32 -7.02
C ASN A 25 13.16 1.01 -7.81
N GLN A 26 12.47 -0.06 -7.40
CA GLN A 26 12.43 -1.32 -8.13
C GLN A 26 11.39 -1.27 -9.24
N PRO A 27 11.53 -2.09 -10.29
CA PRO A 27 10.47 -2.28 -11.28
C PRO A 27 9.17 -2.72 -10.61
N MET A 28 8.05 -2.12 -11.02
CA MET A 28 6.72 -2.50 -10.58
C MET A 28 6.09 -3.45 -11.60
N ALA A 29 5.60 -4.59 -11.13
CA ALA A 29 4.82 -5.53 -11.93
C ALA A 29 3.39 -5.62 -11.40
N ILE A 30 2.43 -5.74 -12.32
CA ILE A 30 1.00 -5.80 -12.03
C ILE A 30 0.40 -6.94 -12.84
N ASP A 31 -0.11 -7.96 -12.15
CA ASP A 31 -0.89 -9.03 -12.72
C ASP A 31 -2.37 -8.82 -12.40
N SER A 32 -3.24 -9.06 -13.38
CA SER A 32 -4.70 -8.96 -13.22
C SER A 32 -5.42 -9.68 -14.36
N ASN A 33 -6.71 -9.94 -14.18
CA ASN A 33 -7.54 -10.55 -15.23
C ASN A 33 -7.85 -9.58 -16.38
N ALA A 34 -7.99 -8.29 -16.09
CA ALA A 34 -8.30 -7.27 -17.08
C ALA A 34 -7.74 -5.90 -16.68
N ASN A 35 -7.38 -5.10 -17.68
CA ASN A 35 -6.95 -3.73 -17.53
C ASN A 35 -7.67 -2.78 -18.50
N ASP A 36 -7.92 -1.56 -18.06
CA ASP A 36 -8.46 -0.45 -18.84
C ASP A 36 -7.65 0.80 -18.55
N CYS A 37 -6.95 1.33 -19.57
CA CYS A 37 -6.05 2.46 -19.43
C CYS A 37 -6.50 3.61 -20.32
N ASN A 38 -6.74 4.75 -19.70
CA ASN A 38 -6.97 6.03 -20.37
C ASN A 38 -5.82 6.98 -20.03
N MET A 39 -4.85 7.06 -20.94
CA MET A 39 -3.72 7.98 -20.86
C MET A 39 -3.97 9.19 -21.77
N LEU A 40 -3.88 10.38 -21.21
CA LEU A 40 -3.99 11.67 -21.89
C LEU A 40 -2.67 12.43 -21.68
N ASP A 41 -1.84 12.45 -22.72
CA ASP A 41 -0.46 12.96 -22.63
C ASP A 41 0.33 12.26 -21.51
N ASP A 42 0.94 13.04 -20.61
CA ASP A 42 1.72 12.55 -19.47
C ASP A 42 0.86 12.27 -18.22
N SER A 43 -0.46 12.38 -18.32
CA SER A 43 -1.39 12.16 -17.20
C SER A 43 -2.46 11.14 -17.55
N GLY A 44 -2.94 10.36 -16.59
CA GLY A 44 -3.97 9.38 -16.92
C GLY A 44 -4.31 8.44 -15.80
N LYS A 45 -5.23 7.52 -16.09
CA LYS A 45 -5.66 6.47 -15.18
C LYS A 45 -5.56 5.11 -15.85
N CYS A 46 -4.93 4.15 -15.19
CA CYS A 46 -5.04 2.73 -15.51
C CYS A 46 -5.80 2.02 -14.39
N ARG A 47 -6.87 1.32 -14.74
CA ARG A 47 -7.62 0.45 -13.85
C ARG A 47 -7.29 -1.00 -14.15
N PHE A 48 -6.87 -1.73 -13.13
CA PHE A 48 -6.66 -3.18 -13.14
C PHE A 48 -7.76 -3.83 -12.31
N SER A 49 -8.27 -4.98 -12.75
CA SER A 49 -9.40 -5.64 -12.11
C SER A 49 -9.33 -7.15 -12.20
N GLY A 50 -9.80 -7.80 -11.12
CA GLY A 50 -9.84 -9.25 -10.97
C GLY A 50 -8.47 -9.81 -10.58
N ASN A 51 -8.38 -10.34 -9.35
CA ASN A 51 -7.17 -10.95 -8.77
C ASN A 51 -5.91 -10.08 -9.00
N VAL A 52 -5.97 -8.80 -8.60
CA VAL A 52 -4.86 -7.89 -8.82
C VAL A 52 -3.73 -8.23 -7.85
N VAL A 53 -2.55 -8.47 -8.40
CA VAL A 53 -1.31 -8.66 -7.64
C VAL A 53 -0.29 -7.62 -8.09
N ILE A 54 0.19 -6.78 -7.17
CA ILE A 54 1.23 -5.78 -7.43
C ILE A 54 2.49 -6.19 -6.68
N THR A 55 3.62 -6.20 -7.37
CA THR A 55 4.93 -6.44 -6.76
C THR A 55 5.92 -5.34 -7.10
N GLN A 56 6.68 -4.89 -6.10
CA GLN A 56 7.75 -3.91 -6.28
C GLN A 56 8.83 -4.09 -5.21
N GLY A 57 9.95 -4.73 -5.55
CA GLY A 57 10.95 -5.09 -4.55
C GLY A 57 10.39 -6.08 -3.53
N THR A 58 10.32 -5.70 -2.25
CA THR A 58 9.69 -6.50 -1.19
C THR A 58 8.21 -6.22 -0.98
N LEU A 59 7.66 -5.18 -1.64
CA LEU A 59 6.25 -4.85 -1.59
C LEU A 59 5.45 -5.86 -2.41
N GLU A 60 4.41 -6.42 -1.78
CA GLU A 60 3.44 -7.31 -2.39
C GLU A 60 2.04 -6.90 -1.93
N ILE A 61 1.14 -6.70 -2.89
CA ILE A 61 -0.23 -6.24 -2.64
C ILE A 61 -1.21 -7.14 -3.37
N HIS A 62 -2.29 -7.53 -2.71
CA HIS A 62 -3.42 -8.26 -3.30
C HIS A 62 -4.69 -7.45 -3.15
N ALA A 63 -5.45 -7.28 -4.24
CA ALA A 63 -6.71 -6.55 -4.24
C ALA A 63 -7.68 -7.07 -5.30
N ASP A 64 -8.97 -6.70 -5.18
CA ASP A 64 -9.93 -6.98 -6.24
C ASP A 64 -9.65 -6.05 -7.44
N THR A 65 -9.28 -4.80 -7.17
CA THR A 65 -9.02 -3.79 -8.20
C THR A 65 -7.94 -2.78 -7.77
N ALA A 66 -7.21 -2.24 -8.75
CA ALA A 66 -6.21 -1.18 -8.53
C ALA A 66 -6.38 -0.06 -9.57
N ASP A 67 -6.50 1.17 -9.08
CA ASP A 67 -6.55 2.38 -9.89
C ASP A 67 -5.23 3.14 -9.75
N ILE A 68 -4.44 3.18 -10.82
CA ILE A 68 -3.17 3.89 -10.89
C ILE A 68 -3.36 5.19 -11.63
N PHE A 69 -3.08 6.29 -10.94
CA PHE A 69 -3.09 7.64 -11.48
C PHE A 69 -1.66 8.06 -11.80
N GLN A 70 -1.46 8.50 -13.03
CA GLN A 70 -0.20 9.06 -13.49
C GLN A 70 -0.33 10.57 -13.68
N LYS A 71 0.77 11.27 -13.40
CA LYS A 71 0.94 12.70 -13.64
C LYS A 71 2.38 12.96 -14.04
N ASN A 72 2.58 13.68 -15.13
CA ASN A 72 3.91 13.97 -15.70
C ASN A 72 4.75 12.69 -15.94
N GLY A 73 4.12 11.59 -16.36
CA GLY A 73 4.77 10.31 -16.63
C GLY A 73 5.22 9.54 -15.38
N GLN A 74 4.78 9.97 -14.19
CA GLN A 74 5.09 9.32 -12.92
C GLN A 74 3.81 8.86 -12.22
N THR A 75 3.91 7.78 -11.45
CA THR A 75 2.82 7.34 -10.57
C THR A 75 2.59 8.37 -9.48
N ASP A 76 1.42 9.01 -9.51
CA ASP A 76 0.98 10.04 -8.55
C ASP A 76 0.23 9.40 -7.38
N ARG A 77 -0.69 8.47 -7.66
CA ARG A 77 -1.54 7.81 -6.67
C ARG A 77 -1.92 6.40 -7.10
N VAL A 78 -2.04 5.51 -6.13
CA VAL A 78 -2.55 4.14 -6.33
C VAL A 78 -3.68 3.91 -5.34
N VAL A 79 -4.88 3.59 -5.82
CA VAL A 79 -6.03 3.24 -4.98
C VAL A 79 -6.33 1.77 -5.17
N LEU A 80 -6.28 1.02 -4.07
CA LEU A 80 -6.47 -0.43 -4.03
C LEU A 80 -7.79 -0.69 -3.32
N THR A 81 -8.69 -1.42 -3.96
CA THR A 81 -10.00 -1.74 -3.39
C THR A 81 -10.20 -3.24 -3.43
N GLY A 82 -10.69 -3.81 -2.34
CA GLY A 82 -11.17 -5.18 -2.29
C GLY A 82 -11.94 -5.50 -1.02
N LYS A 83 -12.55 -6.68 -0.94
CA LYS A 83 -13.08 -7.20 0.33
C LYS A 83 -11.93 -7.75 1.18
N GLN A 84 -11.13 -6.85 1.77
CA GLN A 84 -9.84 -7.11 2.43
C GLN A 84 -8.62 -7.14 1.47
N ALA A 85 -8.31 -6.02 0.84
CA ALA A 85 -7.01 -5.85 0.21
C ALA A 85 -5.89 -6.05 1.23
N THR A 86 -4.80 -6.69 0.82
CA THR A 86 -3.64 -6.97 1.69
C THR A 86 -2.39 -6.30 1.15
N LEU A 87 -1.50 -5.93 2.06
CA LEU A 87 -0.19 -5.38 1.76
C LEU A 87 0.83 -6.07 2.64
N LYS A 88 1.97 -6.45 2.05
CA LYS A 88 3.13 -6.97 2.76
C LYS A 88 4.38 -6.25 2.26
N GLN A 89 5.22 -5.82 3.17
CA GLN A 89 6.48 -5.16 2.82
C GLN A 89 7.54 -5.40 3.88
N GLN A 90 8.80 -5.48 3.49
CA GLN A 90 9.90 -5.31 4.43
C GLN A 90 10.04 -3.81 4.78
N MET A 91 10.36 -3.49 6.02
CA MET A 91 10.72 -2.13 6.45
C MET A 91 12.23 -1.92 6.36
N ASP A 92 12.70 -0.68 6.48
CA ASP A 92 14.14 -0.37 6.37
C ASP A 92 14.97 -1.04 7.50
N ASP A 93 14.35 -1.37 8.63
CA ASP A 93 14.97 -2.14 9.74
C ASP A 93 14.97 -3.67 9.52
N GLY A 94 14.44 -4.13 8.38
CA GLY A 94 14.35 -5.54 8.02
C GLY A 94 13.11 -6.27 8.55
N ALA A 95 12.31 -5.65 9.43
CA ALA A 95 11.08 -6.24 9.92
C ALA A 95 9.99 -6.29 8.84
N MET A 96 9.04 -7.21 8.99
CA MET A 96 7.92 -7.35 8.06
C MET A 96 6.72 -6.53 8.53
N MET A 97 6.22 -5.68 7.66
CA MET A 97 4.95 -4.97 7.80
C MET A 97 3.87 -5.70 7.00
N ASN A 98 2.70 -5.86 7.61
CA ASN A 98 1.51 -6.42 6.97
C ASN A 98 0.33 -5.48 7.22
N GLY A 99 -0.43 -5.17 6.18
CA GLY A 99 -1.63 -4.34 6.22
C GLY A 99 -2.82 -5.09 5.61
N GLN A 100 -4.01 -4.81 6.12
CA GLN A 100 -5.25 -5.32 5.55
C GLN A 100 -6.35 -4.27 5.72
N ALA A 101 -7.05 -3.95 4.63
CA ALA A 101 -8.15 -2.98 4.65
C ALA A 101 -9.06 -3.18 3.43
N ASP A 102 -10.31 -2.70 3.50
CA ASP A 102 -11.19 -2.68 2.32
C ASP A 102 -10.69 -1.72 1.23
N ASN A 103 -10.00 -0.65 1.63
CA ASN A 103 -9.35 0.30 0.75
C ASN A 103 -7.96 0.67 1.29
N ILE A 104 -6.97 0.72 0.40
CA ILE A 104 -5.60 1.21 0.67
C ILE A 104 -5.31 2.30 -0.37
N GLU A 105 -4.89 3.49 0.08
CA GLU A 105 -4.64 4.69 -0.75
C GLU A 105 -3.26 5.32 -0.50
#